data_AF-A0A7Y3JRW7-F1
#
_entry.id   AF-A0A7Y3JRW7-F1
#
_cell.length_a   1.000
_cell.length_b   1.000
_cell.length_c   1.000
_cell.angle_alpha   90.00
_cell.angle_beta   90.00
_cell.angle_gamma   90.00
#
_symmetry.space_group_name_H-M   'P 1'
#
loop_
_entity.id
_entity.type
_entity.pdbx_description
1 polymer ?
#
loop_
_entity_poly.entity_id
_entity_poly.type
_entity_poly.pdbx_seq_one_letter_code
_entity_poly.pdbx_strand_id
1 'polypeptide(L)'
;MFARSLIVATAACAIAAPAVAQPSVIKRVQEHLRGVQTMTADFVQTDRAGKRLEGRLTIKQPGKARFQYEQGVPVLIVSDGKALTFIDYQVKQVSRYPIGGSPLDVLLNPKRDLSMIAKVVPSAAPGVITILARDPRRPQFGSITLAFTERGGAPGGLMLEGWVALDAQNNRTTVRLTNQRLNVPVADTAFAWDDPRPKKRGG
;
A
#
# COMPACT_ATOMS: atom_id res chain seq x y z
N MET A 1 6.68 69.01 28.84
CA MET A 1 7.71 68.49 27.91
C MET A 1 8.59 67.53 28.71
N PHE A 2 8.68 66.21 28.51
CA PHE A 2 8.21 65.28 27.49
C PHE A 2 7.95 63.91 28.14
N ALA A 3 7.02 63.14 27.56
CA ALA A 3 6.50 61.86 28.06
C ALA A 3 7.51 60.70 27.96
N ARG A 4 7.51 59.81 28.96
CA ARG A 4 8.25 58.54 29.00
C ARG A 4 7.46 57.45 28.25
N SER A 5 7.99 56.96 27.14
CA SER A 5 7.41 55.86 26.36
C SER A 5 7.66 54.52 27.04
N LEU A 6 6.58 53.77 27.34
CA LEU A 6 6.63 52.36 27.73
C LEU A 6 6.68 51.49 26.46
N ILE A 7 7.71 50.67 26.31
CA ILE A 7 7.77 49.63 25.28
C ILE A 7 7.12 48.37 25.86
N VAL A 8 5.94 48.00 25.35
CA VAL A 8 5.30 46.72 25.65
C VAL A 8 5.85 45.69 24.64
N ALA A 9 6.68 44.77 25.12
CA ALA A 9 7.16 43.64 24.33
C ALA A 9 6.07 42.55 24.28
N THR A 10 5.39 42.42 23.14
CA THR A 10 4.49 41.31 22.86
C THR A 10 5.30 40.04 22.58
N ALA A 11 5.37 39.14 23.57
CA ALA A 11 5.91 37.80 23.39
C ALA A 11 4.97 36.99 22.48
N ALA A 12 5.38 36.76 21.23
CA ALA A 12 4.70 35.85 20.33
C ALA A 12 4.98 34.40 20.77
N CYS A 13 4.01 33.76 21.43
CA CYS A 13 4.02 32.31 21.61
C CYS A 13 3.88 31.64 20.25
N ALA A 14 4.99 31.14 19.70
CA ALA A 14 4.96 30.21 18.58
C ALA A 14 4.31 28.91 19.05
N ILE A 15 3.11 28.62 18.55
CA ILE A 15 2.41 27.37 18.79
C ILE A 15 3.17 26.28 18.04
N ALA A 16 4.05 25.55 18.72
CA ALA A 16 4.72 24.40 18.15
C ALA A 16 3.68 23.29 17.91
N ALA A 17 3.37 23.00 16.65
CA ALA A 17 2.58 21.82 16.30
C ALA A 17 3.28 20.57 16.87
N PRO A 18 2.54 19.61 17.47
CA PRO A 18 3.16 18.43 18.03
C PRO A 18 3.90 17.65 16.93
N ALA A 19 5.22 17.56 17.08
CA ALA A 19 6.03 16.70 16.23
C ALA A 19 5.66 15.24 16.55
N VAL A 20 4.87 14.60 15.69
CA VAL A 20 4.58 13.17 15.81
C VAL A 20 5.90 12.43 15.59
N ALA A 21 6.42 11.80 16.64
CA ALA A 21 7.70 11.11 16.58
C ALA A 21 7.67 10.00 15.51
N GLN A 22 8.60 10.02 14.55
CA GLN A 22 8.62 9.02 13.46
C GLN A 22 8.57 7.55 13.94
N PRO A 23 9.27 7.16 15.04
CA PRO A 23 9.20 5.78 15.54
C PRO A 23 7.79 5.36 15.97
N SER A 24 6.98 6.28 16.53
CA SER A 24 5.62 5.94 16.97
C SER A 24 4.67 5.73 15.79
N VAL A 25 4.83 6.50 14.70
CA VAL A 25 4.04 6.34 13.48
C VAL A 25 4.37 5.02 12.77
N ILE A 26 5.65 4.70 12.62
CA ILE A 26 6.07 3.44 11.96
C ILE A 26 5.53 2.23 12.73
N LYS A 27 5.56 2.28 14.08
CA LYS A 27 4.98 1.24 14.93
C LYS A 27 3.49 1.05 14.64
N ARG A 28 2.70 2.13 14.60
CA ARG A 28 1.27 2.08 14.28
C ARG A 28 0.98 1.51 12.90
N VAL A 29 1.82 1.84 11.91
CA VAL A 29 1.72 1.26 10.56
C VAL A 29 2.03 -0.24 10.58
N GLN A 30 3.05 -0.67 11.32
CA GLN A 30 3.32 -2.11 11.49
C GLN A 30 2.17 -2.83 12.22
N GLU A 31 1.58 -2.21 13.23
CA GLU A 31 0.38 -2.73 13.92
C GLU A 31 -0.80 -2.84 12.96
N HIS A 32 -1.01 -1.84 12.08
CA HIS A 32 -2.02 -1.92 11.03
C HIS A 32 -1.79 -3.12 10.11
N LEU A 33 -0.61 -3.19 9.50
CA LEU A 33 -0.29 -4.24 8.54
C LEU A 33 -0.35 -5.63 9.16
N ARG A 34 0.02 -5.81 10.43
CA ARG A 34 -0.09 -7.10 11.14
C ARG A 34 -1.50 -7.43 11.61
N GLY A 35 -2.30 -6.41 11.94
CA GLY A 35 -3.65 -6.59 12.47
C GLY A 35 -4.71 -6.86 11.39
N VAL A 36 -4.40 -6.55 10.13
CA VAL A 36 -5.27 -6.83 8.98
C VAL A 36 -4.96 -8.23 8.44
N GLN A 37 -5.67 -9.23 8.97
CA GLN A 37 -5.51 -10.63 8.54
C GLN A 37 -6.22 -10.89 7.20
N THR A 38 -7.36 -10.26 6.98
CA THR A 38 -8.07 -10.27 5.70
C THR A 38 -8.57 -8.87 5.37
N MET A 39 -8.70 -8.57 4.09
CA MET A 39 -9.30 -7.32 3.64
C MET A 39 -9.96 -7.52 2.29
N THR A 40 -11.15 -6.94 2.12
CA THR A 40 -11.72 -6.65 0.79
C THR A 40 -11.83 -5.15 0.61
N ALA A 41 -11.52 -4.64 -0.56
CA ALA A 41 -11.69 -3.22 -0.90
C ALA A 41 -11.98 -3.09 -2.40
N ASP A 42 -12.65 -2.03 -2.79
CA ASP A 42 -12.60 -1.60 -4.19
C ASP A 42 -11.30 -0.81 -4.40
N PHE A 43 -10.74 -0.85 -5.59
CA PHE A 43 -9.52 -0.12 -5.92
C PHE A 43 -9.62 0.62 -7.24
N VAL A 44 -8.90 1.73 -7.32
CA VAL A 44 -8.59 2.42 -8.58
C VAL A 44 -7.08 2.43 -8.74
N GLN A 45 -6.60 1.82 -9.82
CA GLN A 45 -5.20 1.84 -10.22
C GLN A 45 -5.00 2.92 -11.28
N THR A 46 -3.98 3.75 -11.11
CA THR A 46 -3.49 4.68 -12.13
C THR A 46 -2.06 4.31 -12.51
N ASP A 47 -1.81 4.07 -13.79
CA ASP A 47 -0.48 3.80 -14.31
C ASP A 47 0.31 5.09 -14.62
N ARG A 48 1.52 4.94 -15.16
CA ARG A 48 2.38 6.06 -15.54
C ARG A 48 1.81 6.92 -16.67
N ALA A 49 0.98 6.35 -17.55
CA ALA A 49 0.31 7.08 -18.63
C ALA A 49 -0.98 7.78 -18.15
N GLY A 50 -1.34 7.63 -16.86
CA GLY A 50 -2.57 8.19 -16.30
C GLY A 50 -3.80 7.33 -16.58
N LYS A 51 -3.64 6.16 -17.22
CA LYS A 51 -4.76 5.25 -17.46
C LYS A 51 -5.26 4.74 -16.13
N ARG A 52 -6.57 4.81 -15.95
CA ARG A 52 -7.27 4.35 -14.75
C ARG A 52 -7.94 3.01 -15.03
N LEU A 53 -7.78 2.08 -14.12
CA LEU A 53 -8.45 0.79 -14.11
C LEU A 53 -9.02 0.54 -12.73
N GLU A 54 -10.25 0.05 -12.67
CA GLU A 54 -10.94 -0.20 -11.41
C GLU A 54 -11.07 -1.69 -11.15
N GLY A 55 -11.37 -2.05 -9.91
CA GLY A 55 -11.54 -3.44 -9.54
C GLY A 55 -11.74 -3.69 -8.06
N ARG A 56 -11.63 -4.96 -7.68
CA ARG A 56 -11.72 -5.45 -6.32
C ARG A 56 -10.42 -6.09 -5.86
N LEU A 57 -9.94 -5.61 -4.72
CA LEU A 57 -8.81 -6.14 -4.00
C LEU A 57 -9.30 -7.08 -2.91
N THR A 58 -8.73 -8.28 -2.86
CA THR A 58 -8.89 -9.22 -1.73
C THR A 58 -7.51 -9.57 -1.20
N ILE A 59 -7.30 -9.45 0.10
CA ILE A 59 -6.06 -9.82 0.79
C ILE A 59 -6.39 -10.86 1.85
N LYS A 60 -5.52 -11.85 1.99
CA LYS A 60 -5.52 -12.80 3.11
C LYS A 60 -4.08 -13.07 3.51
N GLN A 61 -3.76 -12.76 4.75
CA GLN A 61 -2.43 -12.99 5.28
C GLN A 61 -2.20 -14.47 5.60
N PRO A 62 -0.93 -14.92 5.53
CA PRO A 62 0.22 -14.18 5.01
C PRO A 62 0.26 -14.22 3.48
N GLY A 63 0.60 -13.09 2.85
CA GLY A 63 1.08 -13.05 1.47
C GLY A 63 0.03 -13.22 0.35
N LYS A 64 -1.20 -13.68 0.60
CA LYS A 64 -2.19 -13.87 -0.46
C LYS A 64 -2.88 -12.56 -0.81
N ALA A 65 -3.01 -12.31 -2.10
CA ALA A 65 -3.70 -11.15 -2.64
C ALA A 65 -4.36 -11.50 -3.97
N ARG A 66 -5.45 -10.83 -4.30
CA ARG A 66 -6.11 -10.89 -5.60
C ARG A 66 -6.53 -9.48 -6.01
N PHE A 67 -6.04 -9.03 -7.16
CA PHE A 67 -6.52 -7.84 -7.83
C PHE A 67 -7.36 -8.30 -9.01
N GLN A 68 -8.67 -8.25 -8.83
CA GLN A 68 -9.65 -8.54 -9.86
C GLN A 68 -10.05 -7.22 -10.50
N TYR A 69 -9.65 -6.99 -11.75
CA TYR A 69 -10.10 -5.80 -12.48
C TYR A 69 -11.57 -5.92 -12.90
N GLU A 70 -12.17 -4.77 -13.20
CA GLU A 70 -13.54 -4.62 -13.68
C GLU A 70 -13.85 -5.40 -14.96
N GLN A 71 -15.14 -5.53 -15.27
CA GLN A 71 -15.58 -6.24 -16.47
C GLN A 71 -15.01 -5.59 -17.74
N GLY A 72 -14.52 -6.42 -18.66
CA GLY A 72 -13.87 -5.95 -19.88
C GLY A 72 -12.36 -5.76 -19.78
N VAL A 73 -11.78 -5.87 -18.58
CA VAL A 73 -10.32 -5.91 -18.37
C VAL A 73 -9.91 -7.37 -18.11
N PRO A 74 -9.35 -8.08 -19.11
CA PRO A 74 -9.05 -9.51 -19.03
C PRO A 74 -7.75 -9.80 -18.28
N VAL A 75 -7.43 -8.99 -17.26
CA VAL A 75 -6.22 -9.12 -16.45
C VAL A 75 -6.61 -9.53 -15.04
N LEU A 76 -5.80 -10.41 -14.45
CA LEU A 76 -5.91 -10.84 -13.07
C LEU A 76 -4.52 -10.90 -12.45
N ILE A 77 -4.37 -10.36 -11.25
CA ILE A 77 -3.12 -10.48 -10.48
C ILE A 77 -3.43 -11.24 -9.20
N VAL A 78 -2.72 -12.35 -8.97
CA VAL A 78 -2.85 -13.18 -7.76
C VAL A 78 -1.50 -13.35 -7.10
N SER A 79 -1.45 -13.15 -5.78
CA SER A 79 -0.34 -13.60 -4.94
C SER A 79 -0.75 -14.83 -4.15
N ASP A 80 0.12 -15.83 -4.09
CA ASP A 80 -0.02 -17.00 -3.22
C ASP A 80 0.88 -16.94 -1.97
N GLY A 81 1.50 -15.78 -1.74
CA GLY A 81 2.46 -15.54 -0.65
C GLY A 81 3.90 -15.97 -0.96
N LYS A 82 4.15 -16.60 -2.10
CA LYS A 82 5.50 -16.87 -2.62
C LYS A 82 5.78 -16.03 -3.87
N ALA A 83 4.79 -15.89 -4.75
CA ALA A 83 4.93 -15.18 -6.00
C ALA A 83 3.67 -14.39 -6.38
N LEU A 84 3.88 -13.28 -7.07
CA LEU A 84 2.86 -12.55 -7.82
C LEU A 84 2.73 -13.18 -9.21
N THR A 85 1.52 -13.59 -9.57
CA THR A 85 1.17 -14.15 -10.87
C THR A 85 0.27 -13.15 -11.58
N PHE A 86 0.74 -12.66 -12.72
CA PHE A 86 0.02 -11.79 -13.64
C PHE A 86 -0.54 -12.65 -14.76
N ILE A 87 -1.85 -12.60 -14.94
CA ILE A 87 -2.59 -13.44 -15.87
C ILE A 87 -3.31 -12.50 -16.82
N ASP A 88 -3.01 -12.63 -18.11
CA ASP A 88 -3.74 -11.97 -19.19
C ASP A 88 -4.53 -13.05 -19.95
N TYR A 89 -5.85 -13.02 -19.77
CA TYR A 89 -6.78 -13.97 -20.38
C TYR A 89 -6.99 -13.70 -21.88
N GLN A 90 -6.75 -12.48 -22.35
CA GLN A 90 -6.94 -12.11 -23.75
C GLN A 90 -5.87 -12.75 -24.62
N VAL A 91 -4.61 -12.69 -24.19
CA VAL A 91 -3.48 -13.29 -24.92
C VAL A 91 -3.03 -14.63 -24.32
N LYS A 92 -3.75 -15.15 -23.32
CA LYS A 92 -3.46 -16.41 -22.62
C LYS A 92 -2.04 -16.44 -22.03
N GLN A 93 -1.59 -15.32 -21.50
CA GLN A 93 -0.25 -15.18 -20.93
C GLN A 93 -0.30 -15.29 -19.41
N VAL A 94 0.66 -16.02 -18.84
CA VAL A 94 0.85 -16.12 -17.39
C VAL A 94 2.30 -15.80 -17.08
N SER A 95 2.53 -14.77 -16.29
CA SER A 95 3.86 -14.33 -15.85
C SER A 95 3.94 -14.42 -14.33
N ARG A 96 4.98 -15.04 -13.78
CA ARG A 96 5.11 -15.29 -12.35
C ARG A 96 6.43 -14.74 -11.82
N TYR A 97 6.36 -13.93 -10.77
CA TYR A 97 7.50 -13.22 -10.20
C TYR A 97 7.55 -13.44 -8.67
N PRO A 98 8.72 -13.71 -8.06
CA PRO A 98 8.83 -13.81 -6.61
C PRO A 98 8.33 -12.54 -5.93
N ILE A 99 7.44 -12.67 -4.93
CA ILE A 99 6.84 -11.50 -4.27
C ILE A 99 7.89 -10.63 -3.56
N GLY A 100 8.90 -11.27 -2.97
CA GLY A 100 10.02 -10.59 -2.31
C GLY A 100 10.89 -9.76 -3.25
N GLY A 101 10.71 -9.89 -4.58
CA GLY A 101 11.30 -9.04 -5.60
C GLY A 101 10.44 -7.83 -6.00
N SER A 102 9.35 -7.56 -5.28
CA SER A 102 8.40 -6.49 -5.59
C SER A 102 8.24 -5.49 -4.42
N PRO A 103 7.85 -4.24 -4.70
CA PRO A 103 7.50 -3.29 -3.65
C PRO A 103 6.30 -3.75 -2.79
N LEU A 104 5.42 -4.60 -3.34
CA LEU A 104 4.22 -5.09 -2.65
C LEU A 104 4.54 -6.05 -1.48
N ASP A 105 5.76 -6.59 -1.40
CA ASP A 105 6.17 -7.42 -0.25
C ASP A 105 5.96 -6.70 1.08
N VAL A 106 6.16 -5.38 1.12
CA VAL A 106 5.95 -4.55 2.33
C VAL A 106 4.49 -4.62 2.82
N LEU A 107 3.53 -4.71 1.91
CA LEU A 107 2.10 -4.79 2.25
C LEU A 107 1.68 -6.22 2.64
N LEU A 108 2.27 -7.21 1.98
CA LEU A 108 1.80 -8.60 2.03
C LEU A 108 2.60 -9.49 3.00
N ASN A 109 3.72 -9.01 3.51
CA ASN A 109 4.55 -9.70 4.50
C ASN A 109 4.42 -9.06 5.90
N PRO A 110 3.47 -9.50 6.75
CA PRO A 110 3.25 -8.90 8.07
C PRO A 110 4.44 -9.00 9.02
N LYS A 111 5.36 -9.95 8.77
CA LYS A 111 6.55 -10.16 9.61
C LYS A 111 7.67 -9.17 9.30
N ARG A 112 7.55 -8.39 8.22
CA ARG A 112 8.62 -7.50 7.79
C ARG A 112 8.82 -6.38 8.80
N ASP A 113 10.07 -6.20 9.22
CA ASP A 113 10.42 -5.06 10.04
C ASP A 113 10.54 -3.81 9.17
N LEU A 114 9.72 -2.81 9.46
CA LEU A 114 9.69 -1.55 8.74
C LEU A 114 10.66 -0.53 9.35
N SER A 115 11.14 -0.74 10.58
CA SER A 115 12.01 0.22 11.28
C SER A 115 13.28 0.60 10.48
N MET A 116 13.82 -0.35 9.71
CA MET A 116 15.04 -0.19 8.92
C MET A 116 14.83 0.28 7.47
N ILE A 117 13.59 0.18 6.96
CA ILE A 117 13.31 0.41 5.53
C ILE A 117 12.26 1.50 5.30
N ALA A 118 11.51 1.89 6.34
CA ALA A 118 10.42 2.83 6.26
C ALA A 118 10.79 4.16 6.90
N LYS A 119 10.33 5.25 6.29
CA LYS A 119 10.44 6.61 6.82
C LYS A 119 9.15 7.37 6.60
N VAL A 120 8.79 8.22 7.55
CA VAL A 120 7.68 9.16 7.39
C VAL A 120 8.11 10.23 6.39
N VAL A 121 7.26 10.51 5.41
CA VAL A 121 7.49 11.56 4.40
C VAL A 121 6.32 12.55 4.39
N PRO A 122 6.55 13.81 3.97
CA PRO A 122 5.47 14.79 3.87
C PRO A 122 4.33 14.31 2.98
N SER A 123 3.10 14.56 3.42
CA SER A 123 1.90 14.37 2.60
C SER A 123 1.46 15.70 2.00
N ALA A 124 1.02 15.69 0.75
CA ALA A 124 0.36 16.84 0.13
C ALA A 124 -1.09 17.01 0.61
N ALA A 125 -1.70 15.96 1.16
CA ALA A 125 -3.07 15.97 1.65
C ALA A 125 -3.08 16.14 3.18
N PRO A 126 -3.83 17.13 3.72
CA PRO A 126 -4.03 17.29 5.15
C PRO A 126 -4.62 16.03 5.78
N GLY A 127 -4.18 15.67 6.98
CA GLY A 127 -4.68 14.49 7.72
C GLY A 127 -4.22 13.14 7.17
N VAL A 128 -3.38 13.12 6.14
CA VAL A 128 -2.81 11.88 5.58
C VAL A 128 -1.37 11.69 6.08
N ILE A 129 -1.11 10.51 6.62
CA ILE A 129 0.20 10.04 7.03
C ILE A 129 0.81 9.23 5.89
N THR A 130 1.99 9.63 5.41
CA THR A 130 2.64 8.95 4.29
C THR A 130 3.94 8.30 4.74
N ILE A 131 4.11 7.01 4.42
CA ILE A 131 5.30 6.22 4.72
C ILE A 131 5.95 5.74 3.42
N LEU A 132 7.20 6.13 3.20
CA LEU A 132 8.03 5.57 2.14
C LEU A 132 8.80 4.37 2.69
N ALA A 133 8.56 3.18 2.14
CA ALA A 133 9.32 1.98 2.40
C ALA A 133 10.20 1.62 1.18
N ARG A 134 11.51 1.47 1.43
CA ARG A 134 12.52 1.10 0.44
C ARG A 134 13.62 0.27 1.11
N ASP A 135 13.94 -0.88 0.54
CA ASP A 135 15.03 -1.72 1.03
C ASP A 135 16.37 -1.19 0.52
N PRO A 136 17.24 -0.60 1.37
CA PRO A 136 18.53 -0.07 0.91
C PRO A 136 19.50 -1.16 0.47
N ARG A 137 19.31 -2.41 0.92
CA ARG A 137 20.13 -3.56 0.51
C ARG A 137 19.67 -4.14 -0.82
N ARG A 138 18.43 -3.84 -1.23
CA ARG A 138 17.81 -4.35 -2.46
C ARG A 138 17.11 -3.23 -3.23
N PRO A 139 17.84 -2.16 -3.62
CA PRO A 139 17.26 -1.01 -4.30
C PRO A 139 16.66 -1.37 -5.66
N GLN A 140 17.12 -2.46 -6.28
CA GLN A 140 16.59 -2.99 -7.54
C GLN A 140 15.15 -3.50 -7.42
N PHE A 141 14.57 -3.65 -6.23
CA PHE A 141 13.16 -4.01 -6.07
C PHE A 141 12.24 -2.80 -5.93
N GLY A 142 12.78 -1.59 -6.09
CA GLY A 142 12.01 -0.36 -6.10
C GLY A 142 11.59 0.11 -4.70
N SER A 143 10.48 0.83 -4.63
CA SER A 143 9.96 1.41 -3.39
C SER A 143 8.44 1.50 -3.39
N ILE A 144 7.85 1.53 -2.20
CA ILE A 144 6.42 1.74 -2.02
C ILE A 144 6.17 2.88 -1.04
N THR A 145 5.25 3.78 -1.40
CA THR A 145 4.79 4.86 -0.55
C THR A 145 3.36 4.56 -0.14
N LEU A 146 3.14 4.26 1.14
CA LEU A 146 1.83 3.96 1.72
C LEU A 146 1.19 5.24 2.26
N ALA A 147 -0.10 5.41 2.04
CA ALA A 147 -0.88 6.53 2.57
C ALA A 147 -1.92 6.02 3.58
N PHE A 148 -1.97 6.64 4.76
CA PHE A 148 -2.86 6.28 5.85
C PHE A 148 -3.66 7.47 6.37
N THR A 149 -4.85 7.22 6.91
CA THR A 149 -5.63 8.18 7.70
C THR A 149 -5.87 7.67 9.11
N GLU A 150 -6.10 8.58 10.06
CA GLU A 150 -6.52 8.24 11.42
C GLU A 150 -7.92 7.58 11.42
N ARG A 151 -8.05 6.40 12.05
CA ARG A 151 -9.34 5.72 12.20
C ARG A 151 -9.39 4.91 13.49
N GLY A 152 -10.18 5.39 14.46
CA GLY A 152 -10.26 4.87 15.84
C GLY A 152 -10.72 3.42 16.02
N GLY A 153 -11.14 2.72 14.96
CA GLY A 153 -11.50 1.30 14.99
C GLY A 153 -10.62 0.40 14.13
N ALA A 154 -9.61 0.96 13.45
CA ALA A 154 -8.70 0.20 12.61
C ALA A 154 -7.43 -0.19 13.41
N PRO A 155 -6.77 -1.33 13.10
CA PRO A 155 -5.56 -1.72 13.81
C PRO A 155 -4.46 -0.65 13.69
N GLY A 156 -3.79 -0.35 14.80
CA GLY A 156 -2.83 0.77 14.90
C GLY A 156 -3.46 2.17 14.89
N GLY A 157 -4.80 2.27 14.92
CA GLY A 157 -5.53 3.52 14.80
C GLY A 157 -5.42 4.16 13.41
N LEU A 158 -5.02 3.38 12.40
CA LEU A 158 -4.77 3.85 11.03
C LEU A 158 -5.60 3.04 10.04
N MET A 159 -6.04 3.65 8.94
CA MET A 159 -6.57 2.95 7.77
C MET A 159 -5.69 3.23 6.56
N LEU A 160 -5.31 2.16 5.84
CA LEU A 160 -4.58 2.27 4.57
C LEU A 160 -5.49 2.80 3.46
N GLU A 161 -5.25 4.02 2.98
CA GLU A 161 -6.00 4.63 1.88
C GLU A 161 -5.51 4.18 0.50
N GLY A 162 -4.28 3.69 0.42
CA GLY A 162 -3.68 3.28 -0.84
C GLY A 162 -2.17 3.39 -0.82
N TRP A 163 -1.57 3.24 -2.00
CA TRP A 163 -0.12 3.30 -2.14
C TRP A 163 0.33 3.75 -3.53
N VAL A 164 1.59 4.15 -3.61
CA VAL A 164 2.31 4.36 -4.86
C VAL A 164 3.48 3.39 -4.89
N ALA A 165 3.50 2.48 -5.86
CA ALA A 165 4.62 1.60 -6.13
C ALA A 165 5.49 2.19 -7.24
N LEU A 166 6.81 2.13 -7.05
CA LEU A 166 7.83 2.34 -8.06
C LEU A 166 8.62 1.04 -8.17
N ASP A 167 8.60 0.38 -9.33
CA ASP A 167 9.37 -0.85 -9.54
C ASP A 167 10.83 -0.59 -9.94
N ALA A 168 11.56 -1.68 -10.22
CA ALA A 168 12.96 -1.65 -10.66
C ALA A 168 13.20 -0.84 -11.93
N GLN A 169 12.20 -0.82 -12.81
CA GLN A 169 12.20 -0.15 -14.11
C GLN A 169 11.65 1.28 -14.02
N ASN A 170 11.41 1.78 -12.80
CA ASN A 170 10.84 3.10 -12.54
C ASN A 170 9.42 3.27 -13.14
N ASN A 171 8.68 2.17 -13.28
CA ASN A 171 7.25 2.22 -13.55
C ASN A 171 6.53 2.61 -12.27
N ARG A 172 5.69 3.65 -12.39
CA ARG A 172 4.87 4.15 -11.30
C ARG A 172 3.46 3.61 -11.42
N THR A 173 2.99 3.00 -10.34
CA THR A 173 1.60 2.57 -10.19
C THR A 173 1.03 3.16 -8.92
N THR A 174 -0.08 3.88 -9.03
CA THR A 174 -0.82 4.40 -7.88
C THR A 174 -2.06 3.55 -7.68
N VAL A 175 -2.32 3.11 -6.46
CA VAL A 175 -3.54 2.39 -6.08
C VAL A 175 -4.22 3.19 -4.99
N ARG A 176 -5.51 3.47 -5.16
CA ARG A 176 -6.39 4.04 -4.13
C ARG A 176 -7.43 3.02 -3.74
N LEU A 177 -7.72 2.92 -2.46
CA LEU A 177 -8.69 1.99 -1.90
C LEU A 177 -9.94 2.71 -1.42
N THR A 178 -11.09 2.07 -1.59
CA THR A 178 -12.37 2.50 -1.03
C THR A 178 -13.14 1.27 -0.53
N ASN A 179 -14.21 1.51 0.23
CA ASN A 179 -15.11 0.45 0.72
C ASN A 179 -14.38 -0.70 1.43
N GLN A 180 -13.31 -0.39 2.18
CA GLN A 180 -12.53 -1.42 2.85
C GLN A 180 -13.36 -2.11 3.93
N ARG A 181 -13.30 -3.44 3.94
CA ARG A 181 -13.80 -4.28 5.03
C ARG A 181 -12.63 -5.12 5.54
N LEU A 182 -12.23 -4.84 6.77
CA LEU A 182 -11.11 -5.51 7.43
C LEU A 182 -11.60 -6.75 8.18
N ASN A 183 -10.77 -7.78 8.23
CA ASN A 183 -10.97 -8.98 9.05
C ASN A 183 -12.31 -9.69 8.82
N VAL A 184 -12.83 -9.60 7.60
CA VAL A 184 -14.00 -10.36 7.13
C VAL A 184 -13.61 -11.76 6.67
N PRO A 185 -14.49 -12.78 6.74
CA PRO A 185 -14.19 -14.10 6.23
C PRO A 185 -13.82 -14.08 4.74
N VAL A 186 -12.67 -14.68 4.40
CA VAL A 186 -12.21 -14.88 3.02
C VAL A 186 -11.78 -16.32 2.83
N ALA A 187 -12.49 -17.04 1.97
CA ALA A 187 -12.17 -18.43 1.62
C ALA A 187 -10.87 -18.50 0.82
N ASP A 188 -10.10 -19.60 0.98
CA ASP A 188 -8.87 -19.79 0.21
C ASP A 188 -9.12 -19.95 -1.29
N THR A 189 -10.30 -20.41 -1.67
CA THR A 189 -10.76 -20.51 -3.07
C THR A 189 -10.87 -19.15 -3.75
N ALA A 190 -10.96 -18.04 -3.00
CA ALA A 190 -10.95 -16.69 -3.57
C ALA A 190 -9.67 -16.39 -4.37
N PHE A 191 -8.57 -17.07 -4.05
CA PHE A 191 -7.27 -16.90 -4.72
C PHE A 191 -7.03 -17.94 -5.82
N ALA A 192 -7.98 -18.83 -6.08
CA ALA A 192 -7.91 -19.74 -7.22
C ALA A 192 -8.12 -18.98 -8.55
N TRP A 193 -7.48 -19.46 -9.60
CA TRP A 193 -7.61 -18.93 -10.94
C TRP A 193 -7.40 -20.05 -11.95
N ASP A 194 -8.10 -19.95 -13.08
CA ASP A 194 -7.98 -20.91 -14.16
C ASP A 194 -6.82 -20.52 -15.08
N ASP A 195 -5.95 -21.47 -15.40
CA ASP A 195 -4.83 -21.25 -16.31
C ASP A 195 -5.33 -21.14 -17.75
N PRO A 196 -5.17 -19.97 -18.42
CA PRO A 196 -5.68 -19.78 -19.78
C PRO A 196 -4.81 -20.44 -20.85
N ARG A 197 -3.60 -20.91 -20.49
CA ARG A 197 -2.67 -21.52 -21.44
C ARG A 197 -3.19 -22.88 -21.90
N PRO A 198 -2.95 -23.28 -23.16
CA PRO A 198 -3.31 -24.61 -23.63
C PRO A 198 -2.69 -25.67 -22.72
N LYS A 199 -3.50 -26.62 -22.25
CA LYS A 199 -2.98 -27.82 -21.61
C LYS A 199 -2.07 -28.50 -22.63
N LYS A 200 -0.79 -28.69 -22.31
CA LYS A 200 0.07 -29.57 -23.11
C LYS A 200 -0.61 -30.94 -23.09
N ARG A 201 -1.17 -31.37 -24.22
CA ARG A 201 -1.54 -32.78 -24.42
C ARG A 201 -0.21 -33.53 -24.35
N GLY A 202 0.02 -34.25 -23.27
CA GLY A 202 1.15 -35.17 -23.18
C GLY A 202 1.02 -36.18 -24.33
N GLY A 203 2.13 -36.37 -25.06
CA GLY A 203 2.33 -37.54 -25.89
C GLY A 203 2.72 -38.75 -25.06
#